data_AF-X1B0S6-F1
#
_entry.id   AF-X1B0S6-F1
#
_cell.length_a   1.000
_cell.length_b   1.000
_cell.length_c   1.000
_cell.angle_alpha   90.00
_cell.angle_beta   90.00
_cell.angle_gamma   90.00
#
_symmetry.space_group_name_H-M   'P 1'
#
loop_
_entity.id
_entity.type
_entity.pdbx_description
1 polymer ?
#
loop_
_entity_poly.entity_id
_entity_poly.type
_entity_poly.pdbx_seq_one_letter_code
_entity_poly.pdbx_strand_id
1 'polypeptide(L)'
;KTLKQNENQQLDEIKTSIQYAKDNGFKVNWVSEDGTRCDFSHLKNVFTTAIEAGAERIVLGDTVGVLTPHSTSYLIKRINEEVISPLKEKIPLGIHTHNDFGLAVSNTITGVIEGCQYPHTCINGYGERAGNAALEEVATILERLGIRTGIDLTRLPELSEVCEKYFCKPLSQYKPIVGDFAFSHESGLHIAAILAHPLTYEPINPHMVGRKRKFYLGKFSGTKSVSHALQQKIKVLDIDIPIEIIRKISI
;
A
#
# COMPACT_ATOMS: atom_id res chain seq x y z
N LYS A 1 28.79 15.86 -5.12
CA LYS A 1 28.17 14.58 -5.53
C LYS A 1 28.89 13.45 -4.79
N THR A 2 28.15 12.51 -4.19
CA THR A 2 28.72 11.39 -3.41
C THR A 2 29.51 10.43 -4.32
N LEU A 3 28.98 10.14 -5.49
CA LEU A 3 29.71 9.48 -6.57
C LEU A 3 30.59 10.53 -7.28
N LYS A 4 31.91 10.32 -7.24
CA LYS A 4 32.91 11.18 -7.91
C LYS A 4 33.02 10.84 -9.41
N GLN A 5 31.88 10.75 -10.09
CA GLN A 5 31.78 10.34 -11.49
C GLN A 5 31.11 11.45 -12.32
N ASN A 6 31.49 11.55 -13.59
CA ASN A 6 30.76 12.33 -14.58
C ASN A 6 29.63 11.50 -15.22
N GLU A 7 28.74 12.16 -15.98
CA GLU A 7 27.58 11.50 -16.59
C GLU A 7 27.97 10.34 -17.51
N ASN A 8 28.96 10.51 -18.39
CA ASN A 8 29.40 9.44 -19.31
C ASN A 8 29.88 8.21 -18.54
N GLN A 9 30.66 8.40 -17.46
CA GLN A 9 31.10 7.30 -16.61
C GLN A 9 29.93 6.55 -15.98
N GLN A 10 28.89 7.27 -15.54
CA GLN A 10 27.68 6.66 -14.97
C GLN A 10 26.91 5.85 -16.02
N LEU A 11 26.73 6.40 -17.23
CA LEU A 11 26.02 5.73 -18.31
C LEU A 11 26.78 4.47 -18.80
N ASP A 12 28.11 4.54 -18.92
CA ASP A 12 28.96 3.40 -19.28
C ASP A 12 28.89 2.28 -18.23
N GLU A 13 28.88 2.63 -16.94
CA GLU A 13 28.77 1.68 -15.84
C GLU A 13 27.39 1.00 -15.83
N ILE A 14 26.32 1.76 -16.06
CA ILE A 14 24.95 1.22 -16.20
C ILE A 14 24.90 0.22 -17.35
N LYS A 15 25.38 0.60 -18.53
CA LYS A 15 25.38 -0.25 -19.72
C LYS A 15 26.15 -1.55 -19.48
N THR A 16 27.37 -1.44 -18.95
CA THR A 16 28.26 -2.58 -18.71
C THR A 16 27.66 -3.54 -17.68
N SER A 17 27.06 -3.00 -16.61
CA SER A 17 26.45 -3.81 -15.55
C SER A 17 25.22 -4.57 -16.04
N ILE A 18 24.36 -3.94 -16.83
CA ILE A 18 23.17 -4.58 -17.41
C ILE A 18 23.59 -5.67 -18.40
N GLN A 19 24.51 -5.36 -19.32
CA GLN A 19 24.99 -6.33 -20.31
C GLN A 19 25.62 -7.55 -19.63
N TYR A 20 26.45 -7.33 -18.60
CA TYR A 20 27.03 -8.42 -17.82
C TYR A 20 25.97 -9.34 -17.22
N ALA A 21 24.91 -8.79 -16.61
CA ALA A 21 23.83 -9.59 -16.06
C ALA A 21 23.07 -10.37 -17.16
N LYS A 22 22.84 -9.75 -18.32
CA LYS A 22 22.17 -10.37 -19.49
C LYS A 22 22.99 -11.50 -20.09
N ASP A 23 24.30 -11.32 -20.23
CA ASP A 23 25.23 -12.34 -20.75
C ASP A 23 25.28 -13.57 -19.84
N ASN A 24 24.95 -13.40 -18.56
CA ASN A 24 24.83 -14.48 -17.58
C ASN A 24 23.39 -15.01 -17.42
N GLY A 25 22.47 -14.65 -18.32
CA GLY A 25 21.11 -15.20 -18.37
C GLY A 25 20.12 -14.58 -17.38
N PHE A 26 20.45 -13.46 -16.74
CA PHE A 26 19.55 -12.79 -15.81
C PHE A 26 18.63 -11.78 -16.50
N LYS A 27 17.45 -11.61 -15.92
CA LYS A 27 16.54 -10.51 -16.22
C LYS A 27 16.90 -9.32 -15.37
N VAL A 28 16.87 -8.12 -15.95
CA VAL A 28 17.34 -6.90 -15.26
C VAL A 28 16.19 -5.91 -15.13
N ASN A 29 15.93 -5.47 -13.90
CA ASN A 29 15.11 -4.29 -13.63
C ASN A 29 16.06 -3.17 -13.21
N TRP A 30 15.97 -2.01 -13.86
CA TRP A 30 16.77 -0.85 -13.50
C TRP A 30 15.96 0.11 -12.64
N VAL A 31 16.47 0.48 -11.46
CA VAL A 31 15.78 1.34 -10.49
C VAL A 31 16.57 2.63 -10.32
N SER A 32 15.93 3.79 -10.48
CA SER A 32 16.57 5.06 -10.16
C SER A 32 16.63 5.27 -8.65
N GLU A 33 17.84 5.30 -8.10
CA GLU A 33 18.04 5.91 -6.79
C GLU A 33 17.83 7.42 -6.91
N ASP A 34 16.95 7.96 -6.07
CA ASP A 34 16.62 9.38 -5.96
C ASP A 34 16.18 10.03 -7.28
N GLY A 35 15.54 9.23 -8.16
CA GLY A 35 15.11 9.67 -9.48
C GLY A 35 14.13 10.85 -9.44
N THR A 36 13.38 11.01 -8.36
CA THR A 36 12.37 12.07 -8.18
C THR A 36 12.97 13.46 -7.95
N ARG A 37 14.25 13.55 -7.57
CA ARG A 37 14.97 14.82 -7.37
C ARG A 37 16.09 15.04 -8.39
N CYS A 38 16.25 14.10 -9.32
CA CYS A 38 17.21 14.17 -10.40
C CYS A 38 16.83 15.25 -11.42
N ASP A 39 17.83 15.86 -12.09
CA ASP A 39 17.55 16.63 -13.30
C ASP A 39 16.89 15.70 -14.33
N PHE A 40 15.77 16.13 -14.91
CA PHE A 40 14.99 15.24 -15.77
C PHE A 40 15.74 14.84 -17.04
N SER A 41 16.58 15.72 -17.59
CA SER A 41 17.36 15.41 -18.79
C SER A 41 18.36 14.29 -18.50
N HIS A 42 19.00 14.34 -17.33
CA HIS A 42 19.87 13.27 -16.86
C HIS A 42 19.09 11.97 -16.60
N LEU A 43 17.95 12.04 -15.92
CA LEU A 43 17.09 10.88 -15.67
C LEU A 43 16.65 10.20 -16.99
N LYS A 44 16.31 10.99 -18.00
CA LYS A 44 15.97 10.52 -19.34
C LYS A 44 17.16 9.79 -19.98
N ASN A 45 18.36 10.38 -19.97
CA ASN A 45 19.56 9.73 -20.51
C ASN A 45 19.84 8.39 -19.84
N VAL A 46 19.71 8.35 -18.51
CA VAL A 46 19.91 7.17 -17.69
C VAL A 46 18.89 6.08 -18.02
N PHE A 47 17.59 6.40 -18.06
CA PHE A 47 16.57 5.41 -18.42
C PHE A 47 16.75 4.91 -19.86
N THR A 48 16.96 5.80 -20.84
CA THR A 48 17.22 5.40 -22.23
C THR A 48 18.41 4.45 -22.32
N THR A 49 19.52 4.78 -21.64
CA THR A 49 20.72 3.93 -21.61
C THR A 49 20.43 2.56 -20.99
N ALA A 50 19.68 2.50 -19.89
CA ALA A 50 19.32 1.23 -19.27
C ALA A 50 18.44 0.36 -20.18
N ILE A 51 17.50 0.97 -20.89
CA ILE A 51 16.61 0.29 -21.83
C ILE A 51 17.39 -0.24 -23.03
N GLU A 52 18.25 0.58 -23.64
CA GLU A 52 19.10 0.19 -24.77
C GLU A 52 20.10 -0.92 -24.41
N ALA A 53 20.55 -0.95 -23.15
CA ALA A 53 21.40 -2.02 -22.62
C ALA A 53 20.62 -3.32 -22.33
N GLY A 54 19.29 -3.33 -22.45
CA GLY A 54 18.46 -4.52 -22.34
C GLY A 54 17.80 -4.74 -20.98
N ALA A 55 17.60 -3.68 -20.18
CA ALA A 55 16.73 -3.76 -19.02
C ALA A 55 15.31 -4.18 -19.44
N GLU A 56 14.65 -5.07 -18.70
CA GLU A 56 13.27 -5.48 -18.95
C GLU A 56 12.26 -4.48 -18.38
N ARG A 57 12.67 -3.69 -17.39
CA ARG A 57 11.85 -2.68 -16.71
C ARG A 57 12.71 -1.54 -16.23
N ILE A 58 12.11 -0.36 -16.20
CA ILE A 58 12.64 0.80 -15.47
C ILE A 58 11.72 1.13 -14.30
N VAL A 59 12.28 1.61 -13.20
CA VAL A 59 11.54 1.94 -11.98
C VAL A 59 11.93 3.34 -11.52
N LEU A 60 10.95 4.21 -11.34
CA LEU A 60 11.15 5.52 -10.71
C LEU A 60 11.21 5.36 -9.19
N GLY A 61 12.36 5.67 -8.58
CA GLY A 61 12.53 5.66 -7.12
C GLY A 61 12.37 7.03 -6.48
N ASP A 62 11.43 7.13 -5.55
CA ASP A 62 11.27 8.25 -4.61
C ASP A 62 11.98 7.93 -3.29
N THR A 63 13.31 7.92 -3.34
CA THR A 63 14.19 7.42 -2.26
C THR A 63 13.97 8.11 -0.93
N VAL A 64 13.55 9.37 -0.93
CA VAL A 64 13.33 10.18 0.28
C VAL A 64 11.86 10.56 0.50
N GLY A 65 10.93 9.95 -0.25
CA GLY A 65 9.49 10.09 -0.02
C GLY A 65 8.90 11.46 -0.31
N VAL A 66 9.52 12.25 -1.20
CA VAL A 66 9.17 13.67 -1.42
C VAL A 66 8.04 13.87 -2.43
N LEU A 67 7.61 12.82 -3.13
CA LEU A 67 6.53 12.94 -4.09
C LEU A 67 5.21 13.33 -3.43
N THR A 68 4.42 14.08 -4.18
CA THR A 68 2.99 14.26 -3.98
C THR A 68 2.24 13.56 -5.13
N PRO A 69 0.93 13.29 -5.01
CA PRO A 69 0.17 12.72 -6.12
C PRO A 69 0.27 13.55 -7.41
N HIS A 70 0.25 14.88 -7.30
CA HIS A 70 0.39 15.77 -8.46
C HIS A 70 1.76 15.65 -9.14
N SER A 71 2.84 15.67 -8.36
CA SER A 71 4.20 15.53 -8.92
C SER A 71 4.46 14.11 -9.44
N THR A 72 3.85 13.10 -8.82
CA THR A 72 3.87 11.71 -9.32
C THR A 72 3.22 11.63 -10.69
N SER A 73 1.99 12.14 -10.83
CA SER A 73 1.27 12.15 -12.11
C SER A 73 2.08 12.86 -13.20
N TYR A 74 2.62 14.04 -12.89
CA TYR A 74 3.47 14.79 -13.80
C TYR A 74 4.70 13.98 -14.26
N LEU A 75 5.47 13.42 -13.32
CA LEU A 75 6.70 12.69 -13.66
C LEU A 75 6.43 11.42 -14.45
N ILE A 76 5.41 10.64 -14.06
CA ILE A 76 5.06 9.40 -14.76
C ILE A 76 4.60 9.68 -16.19
N LYS A 77 3.74 10.69 -16.41
CA LYS A 77 3.35 11.13 -17.76
C LYS A 77 4.56 11.55 -18.58
N ARG A 78 5.42 12.39 -17.99
CA ARG A 78 6.60 12.90 -18.68
C ARG A 78 7.58 11.79 -19.05
N ILE A 79 7.80 10.79 -18.17
CA ILE A 79 8.60 9.59 -18.49
C ILE A 79 7.95 8.80 -19.62
N ASN A 80 6.63 8.57 -19.56
CA ASN A 80 5.90 7.86 -20.61
C ASN A 80 6.02 8.58 -21.96
N GLU A 81 5.90 9.90 -22.00
CA GLU A 81 5.94 10.71 -23.23
C GLU A 81 7.35 10.86 -23.79
N GLU A 82 8.34 11.16 -22.94
CA GLU A 82 9.68 11.54 -23.39
C GLU A 82 10.70 10.39 -23.42
N VAL A 83 10.42 9.29 -22.71
CA VAL A 83 11.33 8.13 -22.61
C VAL A 83 10.71 6.89 -23.25
N ILE A 84 9.47 6.53 -22.91
CA ILE A 84 8.90 5.24 -23.30
C ILE A 84 8.23 5.28 -24.68
N SER A 85 7.40 6.29 -24.96
CA SER A 85 6.67 6.44 -26.22
C SER A 85 7.56 6.54 -27.47
N PRO A 86 8.76 7.14 -27.42
CA PRO A 86 9.68 7.16 -28.57
C PRO A 86 10.30 5.80 -28.92
N LEU A 87 10.18 4.81 -28.04
CA LEU A 87 10.77 3.49 -28.26
C LEU A 87 9.92 2.63 -29.20
N LYS A 88 10.58 1.77 -29.97
CA LYS A 88 9.89 0.79 -30.84
C LYS A 88 9.18 -0.31 -30.03
N GLU A 89 9.72 -0.65 -28.87
CA GLU A 89 9.18 -1.67 -27.98
C GLU A 89 8.74 -1.03 -26.67
N LYS A 90 7.56 -1.43 -26.17
CA LYS A 90 7.05 -0.93 -24.90
C LYS A 90 7.76 -1.60 -23.73
N ILE A 91 8.44 -0.81 -22.91
CA ILE A 91 9.02 -1.26 -21.64
C ILE A 91 8.09 -0.91 -20.47
N PRO A 92 7.82 -1.85 -19.54
CA PRO A 92 7.04 -1.52 -18.35
C PRO A 92 7.77 -0.54 -17.42
N LEU A 93 6.99 0.41 -16.91
CA LEU A 93 7.41 1.35 -15.86
C LEU A 93 6.94 0.86 -14.48
N GLY A 94 7.86 0.86 -13.52
CA GLY A 94 7.58 0.67 -12.11
C GLY A 94 7.71 1.96 -11.31
N ILE A 95 7.22 1.91 -10.07
CA ILE A 95 7.35 3.01 -9.12
C ILE A 95 7.71 2.45 -7.74
N HIS A 96 8.64 3.11 -7.05
CA HIS A 96 9.08 2.76 -5.70
C HIS A 96 9.03 3.99 -4.81
N THR A 97 8.17 3.99 -3.79
CA THR A 97 7.89 5.16 -2.95
C THR A 97 8.21 4.90 -1.48
N HIS A 98 8.95 5.83 -0.89
CA HIS A 98 9.13 5.89 0.56
C HIS A 98 8.05 6.74 1.24
N ASN A 99 7.85 6.51 2.54
CA ASN A 99 6.72 7.01 3.29
C ASN A 99 7.05 8.15 4.28
N ASP A 100 8.15 8.88 4.07
CA ASP A 100 8.63 9.92 4.99
C ASP A 100 7.59 11.01 5.30
N PHE A 101 6.70 11.30 4.34
CA PHE A 101 5.60 12.26 4.49
C PHE A 101 4.22 11.61 4.56
N GLY A 102 4.14 10.28 4.70
CA GLY A 102 2.87 9.55 4.74
C GLY A 102 2.17 9.43 3.36
N LEU A 103 2.89 9.68 2.26
CA LEU A 103 2.33 9.72 0.91
C LEU A 103 2.71 8.52 0.03
N ALA A 104 3.40 7.50 0.57
CA ALA A 104 3.88 6.40 -0.26
C ALA A 104 2.76 5.66 -0.99
N VAL A 105 1.70 5.30 -0.25
CA VAL A 105 0.54 4.58 -0.81
C VAL A 105 -0.19 5.43 -1.85
N SER A 106 -0.46 6.70 -1.56
CA SER A 106 -1.16 7.57 -2.50
C SER A 106 -0.35 7.77 -3.79
N ASN A 107 0.96 7.99 -3.68
CA ASN A 107 1.86 8.11 -4.83
C ASN A 107 1.94 6.80 -5.63
N THR A 108 2.02 5.63 -4.97
CA THR A 108 2.00 4.34 -5.67
C THR A 108 0.72 4.15 -6.47
N ILE A 109 -0.44 4.43 -5.87
CA ILE A 109 -1.74 4.33 -6.55
C ILE A 109 -1.81 5.32 -7.72
N THR A 110 -1.36 6.57 -7.54
CA THR A 110 -1.28 7.53 -8.64
C THR A 110 -0.39 7.04 -9.76
N GLY A 111 0.79 6.48 -9.45
CA GLY A 111 1.67 5.90 -10.46
C GLY A 111 0.96 4.81 -11.27
N VAL A 112 0.22 3.91 -10.62
CA VAL A 112 -0.55 2.86 -11.30
C VAL A 112 -1.65 3.43 -12.19
N ILE A 113 -2.41 4.42 -11.69
CA ILE A 113 -3.45 5.11 -12.49
C ILE A 113 -2.85 5.74 -13.76
N GLU A 114 -1.62 6.24 -13.67
CA GLU A 114 -0.91 6.90 -14.77
C GLU A 114 -0.12 5.92 -15.66
N GLY A 115 -0.30 4.62 -15.45
CA GLY A 115 0.20 3.57 -16.34
C GLY A 115 1.39 2.78 -15.82
N CYS A 116 1.87 3.01 -14.58
CA CYS A 116 2.86 2.11 -13.98
C CYS A 116 2.28 0.71 -13.79
N GLN A 117 3.02 -0.29 -14.23
CA GLN A 117 2.59 -1.69 -14.19
C GLN A 117 3.25 -2.48 -13.04
N TYR A 118 4.32 -1.94 -12.45
CA TYR A 118 5.12 -2.60 -11.42
C TYR A 118 5.30 -1.72 -10.17
N PRO A 119 4.26 -1.55 -9.35
CA PRO A 119 4.39 -0.86 -8.07
C PRO A 119 5.21 -1.71 -7.09
N HIS A 120 6.30 -1.16 -6.56
CA HIS A 120 6.99 -1.76 -5.43
C HIS A 120 6.23 -1.47 -4.14
N THR A 121 6.06 -2.49 -3.31
CA THR A 121 5.41 -2.39 -2.00
C THR A 121 6.14 -3.28 -1.00
N CYS A 122 5.84 -3.10 0.28
CA CYS A 122 6.30 -3.99 1.33
C CYS A 122 5.13 -4.25 2.29
N ILE A 123 4.94 -5.50 2.72
CA ILE A 123 3.94 -5.83 3.75
C ILE A 123 4.18 -5.00 5.01
N ASN A 124 3.09 -4.50 5.59
CA ASN A 124 3.09 -3.60 6.75
C ASN A 124 3.77 -2.24 6.49
N GLY A 125 4.23 -1.97 5.26
CA GLY A 125 4.98 -0.79 4.90
C GLY A 125 6.41 -0.80 5.43
N TYR A 126 6.99 -1.95 5.81
CA TYR A 126 8.38 -1.98 6.29
C TYR A 126 9.38 -1.50 5.23
N GLY A 127 10.47 -0.89 5.69
CA GLY A 127 11.55 -0.38 4.86
C GLY A 127 12.45 0.55 5.67
N GLU A 128 13.31 1.27 4.95
CA GLU A 128 14.15 2.32 5.54
C GLU A 128 13.29 3.46 6.12
N ARG A 129 13.73 4.03 7.24
CA ARG A 129 13.11 5.20 7.90
C ARG A 129 11.61 4.98 8.21
N ALA A 130 10.72 5.77 7.60
CA ALA A 130 9.27 5.66 7.73
C ALA A 130 8.67 4.52 6.88
N GLY A 131 9.50 3.81 6.11
CA GLY A 131 9.12 2.65 5.35
C GLY A 131 8.70 2.95 3.91
N ASN A 132 8.01 1.98 3.32
CA ASN A 132 7.58 1.96 1.92
C ASN A 132 6.05 1.99 1.82
N ALA A 133 5.52 2.07 0.60
CA ALA A 133 4.10 1.82 0.36
C ALA A 133 3.67 0.43 0.87
N ALA A 134 2.67 0.40 1.75
CA ALA A 134 2.21 -0.82 2.40
C ALA A 134 1.42 -1.71 1.42
N LEU A 135 1.85 -2.97 1.27
CA LEU A 135 1.25 -3.95 0.34
C LEU A 135 -0.26 -4.11 0.58
N GLU A 136 -0.66 -4.31 1.84
CA GLU A 136 -2.05 -4.56 2.22
C GLU A 136 -2.97 -3.37 1.90
N GLU A 137 -2.45 -2.16 1.97
CA GLU A 137 -3.18 -0.94 1.62
C GLU A 137 -3.27 -0.76 0.11
N VAL A 138 -2.13 -0.87 -0.59
CA VAL A 138 -2.06 -0.72 -2.05
C VAL A 138 -2.92 -1.78 -2.74
N ALA A 139 -2.77 -3.05 -2.37
CA ALA A 139 -3.52 -4.14 -2.97
C ALA A 139 -5.03 -3.97 -2.78
N THR A 140 -5.45 -3.61 -1.57
CA THR A 140 -6.87 -3.38 -1.27
C THR A 140 -7.43 -2.20 -2.08
N ILE A 141 -6.69 -1.10 -2.20
CA ILE A 141 -7.13 0.07 -2.98
C ILE A 141 -7.24 -0.29 -4.47
N LEU A 142 -6.25 -0.97 -5.04
CA LEU A 142 -6.26 -1.35 -6.46
C LEU A 142 -7.45 -2.27 -6.79
N GLU A 143 -7.71 -3.30 -5.98
CA GLU A 143 -8.86 -4.19 -6.18
C GLU A 143 -10.19 -3.42 -6.09
N ARG A 144 -10.31 -2.45 -5.17
CA ARG A 144 -11.50 -1.58 -5.09
C ARG A 144 -11.67 -0.67 -6.30
N LEU A 145 -10.58 -0.27 -6.94
CA LEU A 145 -10.59 0.49 -8.19
C LEU A 145 -10.87 -0.40 -9.41
N GLY A 146 -11.08 -1.70 -9.23
CA GLY A 146 -11.30 -2.67 -10.30
C GLY A 146 -10.01 -3.12 -11.00
N ILE A 147 -8.85 -2.78 -10.46
CA ILE A 147 -7.54 -3.21 -10.96
C ILE A 147 -7.18 -4.51 -10.26
N ARG A 148 -7.25 -5.62 -11.00
CA ARG A 148 -6.94 -6.96 -10.48
C ARG A 148 -5.45 -7.09 -10.20
N THR A 149 -5.11 -7.27 -8.93
CA THR A 149 -3.75 -7.47 -8.44
C THR A 149 -3.34 -8.93 -8.47
N GLY A 150 -4.32 -9.85 -8.41
CA GLY A 150 -4.07 -11.29 -8.27
C GLY A 150 -3.67 -11.72 -6.87
N ILE A 151 -3.69 -10.80 -5.89
CA ILE A 151 -3.39 -11.07 -4.49
C ILE A 151 -4.65 -11.57 -3.79
N ASP A 152 -4.54 -12.68 -3.06
CA ASP A 152 -5.60 -13.10 -2.15
C ASP A 152 -5.63 -12.19 -0.91
N LEU A 153 -6.49 -11.16 -0.98
CA LEU A 153 -6.65 -10.18 0.09
C LEU A 153 -7.07 -10.81 1.43
N THR A 154 -7.69 -12.00 1.42
CA THR A 154 -8.17 -12.66 2.64
C THR A 154 -7.02 -13.17 3.52
N ARG A 155 -5.81 -13.27 2.97
CA ARG A 155 -4.61 -13.73 3.65
C ARG A 155 -3.71 -12.62 4.17
N LEU A 156 -4.05 -11.36 3.89
CA LEU A 156 -3.27 -10.21 4.36
C LEU A 156 -3.10 -10.16 5.89
N PRO A 157 -4.12 -10.47 6.73
CA PRO A 157 -3.95 -10.54 8.18
C PRO A 157 -2.88 -11.54 8.62
N GLU A 158 -2.96 -12.77 8.11
CA GLU A 158 -2.01 -13.85 8.42
C GLU A 158 -0.58 -13.45 8.01
N LEU A 159 -0.42 -12.92 6.79
CA LEU A 159 0.88 -12.48 6.29
C LEU A 159 1.45 -11.32 7.13
N SER A 160 0.60 -10.37 7.51
CA SER A 160 0.96 -9.23 8.37
C SER A 160 1.51 -9.69 9.72
N GLU A 161 0.82 -10.61 10.40
CA GLU A 161 1.20 -11.19 11.70
C GLU A 161 2.52 -11.97 11.61
N VAL A 162 2.68 -12.77 10.55
CA VAL A 162 3.92 -13.52 10.29
C VAL A 162 5.10 -12.56 10.14
N CYS A 163 4.97 -11.50 9.36
CA CYS A 163 6.03 -10.52 9.16
C CYS A 163 6.30 -9.72 10.44
N GLU A 164 5.27 -9.26 11.16
CA GLU A 164 5.42 -8.59 12.46
C GLU A 164 6.30 -9.41 13.42
N LYS A 165 6.06 -10.71 13.49
CA LYS A 165 6.85 -11.65 14.30
C LYS A 165 8.29 -11.78 13.82
N TYR A 166 8.53 -11.95 12.52
CA TYR A 166 9.89 -12.15 11.99
C TYR A 166 10.74 -10.87 12.01
N PHE A 167 10.12 -9.71 11.78
CA PHE A 167 10.81 -8.43 11.85
C PHE A 167 10.98 -7.93 13.30
N CYS A 168 10.30 -8.54 14.27
CA CYS A 168 10.25 -8.09 15.67
C CYS A 168 9.84 -6.61 15.79
N LYS A 169 8.95 -6.15 14.92
CA LYS A 169 8.50 -4.75 14.85
C LYS A 169 6.97 -4.69 14.97
N PRO A 170 6.43 -4.44 16.18
CA PRO A 170 5.01 -4.44 16.40
C PRO A 170 4.30 -3.36 15.57
N LEU A 171 3.09 -3.64 15.11
CA LEU A 171 2.27 -2.70 14.36
C LEU A 171 1.35 -1.90 15.28
N SER A 172 0.96 -0.72 14.79
CA SER A 172 -0.13 0.02 15.41
C SER A 172 -1.43 -0.79 15.32
N GLN A 173 -2.20 -0.83 16.41
CA GLN A 173 -3.54 -1.40 16.40
C GLN A 173 -4.48 -0.67 15.42
N TYR A 174 -4.14 0.56 15.03
CA TYR A 174 -4.86 1.39 14.07
C TYR A 174 -4.32 1.27 12.63
N LYS A 175 -3.38 0.35 12.36
CA LYS A 175 -2.85 0.14 11.00
C LYS A 175 -4.02 -0.13 10.03
N PRO A 176 -4.13 0.59 8.90
CA PRO A 176 -5.20 0.32 7.94
C PRO A 176 -5.17 -1.14 7.47
N ILE A 177 -6.36 -1.70 7.24
CA ILE A 177 -6.61 -3.08 6.78
C ILE A 177 -6.25 -4.18 7.81
N VAL A 178 -5.05 -4.14 8.39
CA VAL A 178 -4.52 -5.23 9.22
C VAL A 178 -4.43 -4.90 10.71
N GLY A 179 -4.67 -3.67 11.13
CA GLY A 179 -4.74 -3.32 12.54
C GLY A 179 -5.94 -3.96 13.24
N ASP A 180 -5.79 -4.30 14.51
CA ASP A 180 -6.85 -4.87 15.35
C ASP A 180 -8.13 -4.01 15.40
N PHE A 181 -7.95 -2.69 15.28
CA PHE A 181 -9.03 -1.71 15.33
C PHE A 181 -9.53 -1.26 13.96
N ALA A 182 -8.97 -1.76 12.85
CA ALA A 182 -9.31 -1.33 11.49
C ALA A 182 -10.81 -1.51 11.13
N PHE A 183 -11.48 -2.49 11.75
CA PHE A 183 -12.91 -2.79 11.56
C PHE A 183 -13.67 -2.88 12.88
N SER A 184 -13.31 -2.00 13.81
CA SER A 184 -13.85 -2.01 15.16
C SER A 184 -14.68 -0.77 15.45
N HIS A 185 -15.82 -0.95 16.12
CA HIS A 185 -16.77 0.14 16.40
C HIS A 185 -17.22 0.14 17.87
N GLU A 186 -17.23 1.32 18.50
CA GLU A 186 -17.63 1.48 19.93
C GLU A 186 -18.92 2.30 20.08
N SER A 187 -19.07 3.36 19.28
CA SER A 187 -20.16 4.33 19.40
C SER A 187 -21.53 3.68 19.19
N GLY A 188 -22.47 3.91 20.12
CA GLY A 188 -23.84 3.40 20.04
C GLY A 188 -24.59 3.76 18.77
N LEU A 189 -24.37 4.98 18.26
CA LEU A 189 -24.95 5.43 16.99
C LEU A 189 -24.32 4.72 15.80
N HIS A 190 -23.00 4.55 15.79
CA HIS A 190 -22.30 3.85 14.72
C HIS A 190 -22.74 2.39 14.64
N ILE A 191 -22.81 1.71 15.80
CA ILE A 191 -23.26 0.32 15.88
C ILE A 191 -24.70 0.19 15.38
N ALA A 192 -25.61 1.08 15.82
CA ALA A 192 -27.00 1.05 15.34
C ALA A 192 -27.10 1.22 13.82
N ALA A 193 -26.33 2.14 13.24
CA ALA A 193 -26.28 2.34 11.81
C ALA A 193 -25.69 1.16 11.05
N ILE A 194 -24.61 0.56 11.55
CA ILE A 194 -23.98 -0.63 10.94
C ILE A 194 -24.91 -1.84 10.97
N LEU A 195 -25.67 -2.02 12.05
CA LEU A 195 -26.66 -3.09 12.16
C LEU A 195 -27.81 -2.91 11.16
N ALA A 196 -28.15 -1.66 10.79
CA ALA A 196 -29.13 -1.38 9.75
C ALA A 196 -28.54 -1.53 8.34
N HIS A 197 -27.37 -0.95 8.10
CA HIS A 197 -26.64 -1.02 6.84
C HIS A 197 -25.12 -0.92 7.07
N PRO A 198 -24.36 -2.02 6.95
CA PRO A 198 -22.93 -2.04 7.27
C PRO A 198 -22.08 -0.99 6.56
N LEU A 199 -22.35 -0.71 5.27
CA LEU A 199 -21.55 0.22 4.47
C LEU A 199 -21.69 1.68 4.91
N THR A 200 -22.59 2.00 5.84
CA THR A 200 -22.71 3.34 6.42
C THR A 200 -21.42 3.76 7.15
N TYR A 201 -20.73 2.81 7.80
CA TYR A 201 -19.49 3.08 8.54
C TYR A 201 -18.34 2.14 8.17
N GLU A 202 -18.55 1.21 7.25
CA GLU A 202 -17.50 0.32 6.75
C GLU A 202 -17.22 0.61 5.27
N PRO A 203 -16.02 1.14 4.93
CA PRO A 203 -15.70 1.48 3.55
C PRO A 203 -15.58 0.25 2.64
N ILE A 204 -15.39 -0.92 3.24
CA ILE A 204 -15.41 -2.25 2.61
C ILE A 204 -15.99 -3.29 3.57
N ASN A 205 -16.51 -4.39 3.03
CA ASN A 205 -16.83 -5.55 3.84
C ASN A 205 -15.53 -6.15 4.42
N PRO A 206 -15.37 -6.27 5.75
CA PRO A 206 -14.14 -6.78 6.38
C PRO A 206 -13.72 -8.17 5.87
N HIS A 207 -14.68 -9.01 5.48
CA HIS A 207 -14.40 -10.36 4.98
C HIS A 207 -13.58 -10.35 3.69
N MET A 208 -13.67 -9.28 2.88
CA MET A 208 -12.88 -9.14 1.64
C MET A 208 -11.38 -9.08 1.91
N VAL A 209 -10.97 -8.66 3.11
CA VAL A 209 -9.56 -8.54 3.51
C VAL A 209 -9.22 -9.49 4.67
N GLY A 210 -9.99 -10.57 4.83
CA GLY A 210 -9.72 -11.59 5.84
C GLY A 210 -10.02 -11.16 7.27
N ARG A 211 -10.74 -10.06 7.45
CA ARG A 211 -11.07 -9.49 8.76
C ARG A 211 -12.52 -9.77 9.13
N LYS A 212 -12.83 -9.51 10.41
CA LYS A 212 -14.17 -9.57 10.96
C LYS A 212 -14.45 -8.26 11.68
N ARG A 213 -15.69 -7.79 11.56
CA ARG A 213 -16.20 -6.67 12.36
C ARG A 213 -16.14 -7.01 13.84
N LYS A 214 -15.68 -6.05 14.65
CA LYS A 214 -15.70 -6.15 16.11
C LYS A 214 -16.50 -4.99 16.70
N PHE A 215 -17.28 -5.27 17.73
CA PHE A 215 -17.94 -4.24 18.54
C PHE A 215 -17.29 -4.20 19.92
N TYR A 216 -16.87 -3.02 20.34
CA TYR A 216 -16.34 -2.80 21.68
C TYR A 216 -17.39 -2.16 22.57
N LEU A 217 -17.40 -2.60 23.83
CA LEU A 217 -18.13 -1.94 24.88
C LEU A 217 -17.17 -1.01 25.63
N GLY A 218 -17.49 0.27 25.63
CA GLY A 218 -16.70 1.32 26.27
C GLY A 218 -17.60 2.47 26.73
N LYS A 219 -17.01 3.58 27.17
CA LYS A 219 -17.76 4.71 27.76
C LYS A 219 -18.76 5.36 26.79
N PHE A 220 -18.61 5.14 25.48
CA PHE A 220 -19.53 5.65 24.46
C PHE A 220 -20.54 4.61 23.97
N SER A 221 -20.62 3.46 24.63
CA SER A 221 -21.58 2.42 24.27
C SER A 221 -22.99 2.83 24.65
N GLY A 222 -23.86 2.91 23.64
CA GLY A 222 -25.29 3.10 23.86
C GLY A 222 -26.00 1.79 24.19
N THR A 223 -27.24 1.88 24.65
CA THR A 223 -28.06 0.73 25.05
C THR A 223 -28.16 -0.35 23.97
N LYS A 224 -28.27 0.04 22.68
CA LYS A 224 -28.31 -0.93 21.57
C LYS A 224 -27.02 -1.75 21.44
N SER A 225 -25.86 -1.16 21.69
CA SER A 225 -24.57 -1.85 21.67
C SER A 225 -24.47 -2.85 22.81
N VAL A 226 -24.89 -2.45 24.01
CA VAL A 226 -24.94 -3.33 25.19
C VAL A 226 -25.93 -4.46 24.97
N SER A 227 -27.15 -4.18 24.48
CA SER A 227 -28.14 -5.20 24.11
C SER A 227 -27.59 -6.19 23.09
N HIS A 228 -26.93 -5.71 22.03
CA HIS A 228 -26.40 -6.58 20.99
C HIS A 228 -25.27 -7.47 21.52
N ALA A 229 -24.32 -6.91 22.27
CA ALA A 229 -23.22 -7.66 22.86
C ALA A 229 -23.71 -8.71 23.86
N LEU A 230 -24.69 -8.35 24.70
CA LEU A 230 -25.35 -9.28 25.61
C LEU A 230 -26.07 -10.37 24.83
N GLN A 231 -26.95 -10.05 23.88
CA GLN A 231 -27.67 -11.04 23.07
C GLN A 231 -26.73 -12.01 22.33
N GLN A 232 -25.61 -11.53 21.78
CA GLN A 232 -24.63 -12.39 21.12
C GLN A 232 -23.97 -13.37 22.11
N LYS A 233 -23.54 -12.89 23.28
CA LYS A 233 -22.95 -13.77 24.32
C LYS A 233 -23.97 -14.67 25.00
N ILE A 234 -25.20 -14.20 25.16
CA ILE A 234 -26.28 -14.90 25.83
C ILE A 234 -26.89 -15.98 24.94
N LYS A 235 -26.96 -15.78 23.61
CA LYS A 235 -27.29 -16.87 22.67
C LYS A 235 -26.33 -18.06 22.75
N VAL A 236 -25.07 -17.82 23.14
CA VAL A 236 -24.09 -18.89 23.40
C VAL A 236 -24.39 -19.61 24.73
N LEU A 237 -25.10 -18.96 25.65
CA LEU A 237 -25.40 -19.46 27.01
C LEU A 237 -26.87 -19.93 27.19
N ASP A 238 -27.73 -19.72 26.19
CA ASP A 238 -29.17 -20.06 26.17
C ASP A 238 -29.97 -19.49 27.36
N ILE A 239 -29.67 -18.24 27.74
CA ILE A 239 -30.34 -17.51 28.81
C ILE A 239 -31.24 -16.42 28.18
N ASP A 240 -32.36 -16.04 28.81
CA ASP A 240 -33.16 -14.90 28.35
C ASP A 240 -33.10 -13.78 29.42
N ILE A 241 -32.62 -12.58 29.04
CA ILE A 241 -32.44 -11.47 29.99
C ILE A 241 -33.45 -10.35 29.70
N PRO A 242 -34.28 -9.93 30.68
CA PRO A 242 -35.22 -8.83 30.53
C PRO A 242 -34.54 -7.51 30.12
N ILE A 243 -35.19 -6.79 29.19
CA ILE A 243 -34.68 -5.54 28.60
C ILE A 243 -34.43 -4.44 29.65
N GLU A 244 -35.12 -4.52 30.79
CA GLU A 244 -34.98 -3.61 31.93
C GLU A 244 -33.61 -3.73 32.62
N ILE A 245 -33.03 -4.93 32.67
CA ILE A 245 -31.69 -5.16 33.22
C ILE A 245 -30.63 -4.56 32.29
N ILE A 246 -30.82 -4.71 30.98
CA ILE A 246 -29.90 -4.15 29.97
C ILE A 246 -29.90 -2.62 30.04
N ARG A 247 -31.06 -2.00 30.27
CA ARG A 247 -31.17 -0.54 30.45
C ARG A 247 -30.43 -0.03 31.68
N LYS A 248 -30.37 -0.79 32.78
CA LYS A 248 -29.61 -0.41 33.99
C LYS A 248 -28.10 -0.39 33.80
N ILE A 249 -27.58 -1.17 32.84
CA ILE A 249 -26.14 -1.25 32.53
C ILE A 249 -25.69 -0.12 31.60
N SER A 250 -26.65 0.53 30.91
CA SER A 250 -26.38 1.48 29.81
C SER A 250 -26.42 2.95 30.24
N ILE A 251 -26.34 3.23 31.55
CA ILE A 251 -26.29 4.58 32.17
C ILE A 251 -24.86 4.80 32.68
#